data_AF-A0A4R1G174-F1
#
_entry.id   AF-A0A4R1G174-F1
#
_cell.length_a   1.000
_cell.length_b   1.000
_cell.length_c   1.000
_cell.angle_alpha   90.00
_cell.angle_beta   90.00
_cell.angle_gamma   90.00
#
_symmetry.space_group_name_H-M   'P 1'
#
loop_
_entity.id
_entity.type
_entity.pdbx_description
1 polymer ?
#
loop_
_entity_poly.entity_id
_entity_poly.type
_entity_poly.pdbx_seq_one_letter_code
_entity_poly.pdbx_strand_id
1 'polypeptide(L)'
;MSSGILVVVIVIVVVLVGAALLVPPYLRRKRLRDRFGPEYDRTVEQTADRRAAERELAERERRHSSLDLRELTPERKKEFAADWASVQERFVDDPADAVTEADRLVTTVMAERGYPTEDFDQQVADLSVEHASTLGHYRDAHGVAVKHANGQASTEDLRTAIVHYRALFLDLTNGHTEHKKDTVS
;
A
#
# COMPACT_ATOMS: atom_id res chain seq x y z
N MET A 1 42.66 -2.90 41.11
CA MET A 1 41.51 -3.28 40.24
C MET A 1 41.93 -4.54 39.50
N SER A 2 41.28 -5.67 39.77
CA SER A 2 41.64 -6.98 39.22
C SER A 2 41.48 -6.98 37.70
N SER A 3 42.50 -7.44 36.96
CA SER A 3 42.53 -7.47 35.49
C SER A 3 41.29 -8.12 34.87
N GLY A 4 40.63 -9.04 35.58
CA GLY A 4 39.37 -9.64 35.18
C GLY A 4 38.19 -8.64 35.08
N ILE A 5 38.13 -7.64 35.97
CA ILE A 5 37.10 -6.57 35.88
C ILE A 5 37.33 -5.72 34.64
N LEU A 6 38.59 -5.39 34.33
CA LEU A 6 38.94 -4.61 33.13
C LEU A 6 38.55 -5.34 31.84
N VAL A 7 38.83 -6.65 31.74
CA VAL A 7 38.46 -7.46 30.57
C VAL A 7 36.95 -7.54 30.41
N VAL A 8 36.20 -7.75 31.49
CA VAL A 8 34.72 -7.79 31.45
C VAL A 8 34.15 -6.45 31.00
N VAL A 9 34.66 -5.33 31.52
CA VAL A 9 34.22 -3.99 31.11
C VAL A 9 34.48 -3.74 29.62
N ILE A 10 35.66 -4.12 29.11
CA ILE A 10 36.00 -3.97 27.68
C ILE A 10 35.05 -4.80 26.81
N VAL A 11 34.79 -6.06 27.19
CA VAL A 11 33.87 -6.93 26.43
C VAL A 11 32.46 -6.33 26.40
N ILE A 12 31.96 -5.83 27.53
CA ILE A 12 30.65 -5.16 27.60
C ILE A 12 30.62 -3.94 26.67
N VAL A 13 31.63 -3.08 26.72
CA VAL A 13 31.71 -1.89 25.85
C VAL A 13 31.73 -2.29 24.37
N VAL A 14 32.50 -3.29 23.98
CA VAL A 14 32.55 -3.78 22.59
C VAL A 14 31.21 -4.33 22.14
N VAL A 15 30.52 -5.11 22.99
CA VAL A 15 29.17 -5.63 22.70
C VAL A 15 28.17 -4.48 22.55
N LEU A 16 28.20 -3.50 23.44
CA LEU A 16 27.29 -2.34 23.39
C LEU A 16 27.53 -1.49 22.13
N VAL A 17 28.78 -1.22 21.77
CA VAL A 17 29.13 -0.49 20.55
C VAL A 17 28.72 -1.29 19.32
N GLY A 18 29.00 -2.60 19.30
CA GLY A 18 28.57 -3.49 18.21
C GLY A 18 27.05 -3.50 18.05
N ALA A 19 26.29 -3.61 19.15
CA ALA A 19 24.84 -3.54 19.14
C ALA A 19 24.32 -2.18 18.63
N ALA A 20 24.91 -1.07 19.09
CA ALA A 20 24.53 0.28 18.67
C ALA A 20 24.71 0.51 17.16
N LEU A 21 25.71 -0.14 16.55
CA LEU A 21 25.97 -0.02 15.11
C LEU A 21 25.13 -0.98 14.25
N LEU A 22 24.84 -2.19 14.74
CA LEU A 22 24.21 -3.25 13.96
C LEU A 22 22.68 -3.34 14.13
N VAL A 23 22.15 -3.02 15.31
CA VAL A 23 20.71 -3.18 15.61
C VAL A 23 19.83 -2.16 14.90
N PRO A 24 20.12 -0.84 14.90
CA PRO A 24 19.26 0.14 14.24
C PRO A 24 18.98 -0.12 12.75
N PRO A 25 19.97 -0.42 11.88
CA PRO A 25 19.70 -0.70 10.47
C PRO A 25 18.89 -1.99 10.28
N TYR A 26 19.12 -3.00 11.13
CA TYR A 26 18.33 -4.23 11.11
C TYR A 26 16.86 -3.98 11.47
N LEU A 27 16.60 -3.22 12.54
CA LEU A 27 15.23 -2.88 12.97
C LEU A 27 14.50 -2.03 11.93
N ARG A 28 15.17 -1.04 11.34
CA ARG A 28 14.58 -0.21 10.28
C ARG A 28 14.18 -1.06 9.08
N ARG A 29 15.04 -1.97 8.65
CA ARG A 29 14.74 -2.87 7.54
C ARG A 29 13.54 -3.75 7.86
N LYS A 30 13.53 -4.36 9.05
CA LYS A 30 12.42 -5.21 9.47
C LYS A 30 11.10 -4.42 9.45
N ARG A 31 11.09 -3.21 10.00
CA ARG A 31 9.91 -2.33 9.97
C ARG A 31 9.44 -2.02 8.54
N LEU A 32 10.36 -1.69 7.62
CA LEU A 32 10.00 -1.43 6.23
C LEU A 32 9.40 -2.67 5.56
N ARG A 33 9.99 -3.85 5.80
CA ARG A 33 9.46 -5.10 5.26
C ARG A 33 8.10 -5.46 5.85
N ASP A 34 7.91 -5.26 7.15
CA ASP A 34 6.64 -5.51 7.83
C ASP A 34 5.54 -4.54 7.35
N ARG A 35 5.90 -3.28 7.06
CA ARG A 35 4.96 -2.24 6.58
C ARG A 35 4.58 -2.45 5.11
N PHE A 36 5.56 -2.57 4.22
CA PHE A 36 5.36 -2.62 2.77
C PHE A 36 5.10 -4.04 2.26
N GLY A 37 5.42 -5.08 3.02
CA GLY A 37 5.17 -6.47 2.63
C GLY A 37 5.70 -6.79 1.22
N PRO A 38 4.85 -7.23 0.28
CA PRO A 38 5.25 -7.51 -1.11
C PRO A 38 5.89 -6.31 -1.84
N GLU A 39 5.49 -5.08 -1.49
CA GLU A 39 6.03 -3.86 -2.10
C GLU A 39 7.49 -3.60 -1.71
N TYR A 40 7.93 -4.11 -0.57
CA TYR A 40 9.35 -4.08 -0.21
C TYR A 40 10.17 -4.91 -1.20
N ASP A 41 9.77 -6.18 -1.40
CA ASP A 41 10.51 -7.10 -2.24
C ASP A 41 10.49 -6.60 -3.71
N ARG A 42 9.34 -6.10 -4.19
CA ARG A 42 9.20 -5.46 -5.51
C ARG A 42 10.12 -4.25 -5.70
N THR A 43 10.15 -3.33 -4.74
CA THR A 43 10.98 -2.11 -4.84
C THR A 43 12.47 -2.46 -4.83
N VAL A 44 12.87 -3.48 -4.06
CA VAL A 44 14.25 -3.99 -4.06
C VAL A 44 14.63 -4.61 -5.41
N GLU A 45 13.72 -5.33 -6.07
CA GLU A 45 13.95 -5.89 -7.40
C GLU A 45 14.04 -4.83 -8.50
N GLN A 46 13.29 -3.73 -8.36
CA GLN A 46 13.26 -2.65 -9.35
C GLN A 46 14.41 -1.63 -9.21
N THR A 47 15.12 -1.65 -8.07
CA THR A 47 16.18 -0.67 -7.78
C THR A 47 17.57 -1.28 -7.94
N ALA A 48 18.56 -0.46 -8.32
CA ALA A 48 19.95 -0.88 -8.50
C ALA A 48 20.60 -1.49 -7.23
N ASP A 49 20.23 -1.00 -6.04
CA ASP A 49 20.69 -1.56 -4.78
C ASP A 49 19.63 -1.49 -3.67
N ARG A 50 19.77 -2.38 -2.67
CA ARG A 50 18.81 -2.48 -1.56
C ARG A 50 18.76 -1.23 -0.69
N ARG A 51 19.87 -0.49 -0.54
CA ARG A 51 19.89 0.73 0.28
C ARG A 51 19.10 1.85 -0.39
N ALA A 52 19.14 1.94 -1.71
CA ALA A 52 18.35 2.87 -2.50
C ALA A 52 16.85 2.55 -2.37
N ALA A 53 16.46 1.28 -2.51
CA ALA A 53 15.08 0.85 -2.28
C ALA A 53 14.58 1.18 -0.86
N GLU A 54 15.37 0.86 0.18
CA GLU A 54 15.02 1.19 1.57
C GLU A 54 14.94 2.71 1.84
N ARG A 55 15.70 3.53 1.10
CA ARG A 55 15.59 5.01 1.17
C ARG A 55 14.29 5.49 0.53
N GLU A 56 13.97 4.99 -0.65
CA GLU A 56 12.75 5.35 -1.37
C GLU A 56 11.50 4.97 -0.58
N LEU A 57 11.42 3.75 -0.05
CA LEU A 57 10.30 3.30 0.78
C LEU A 57 10.14 4.17 2.04
N ALA A 58 11.25 4.55 2.67
CA ALA A 58 11.21 5.47 3.81
C ALA A 58 10.76 6.88 3.43
N GLU A 59 11.02 7.32 2.19
CA GLU A 59 10.52 8.59 1.67
C GLU A 59 9.01 8.53 1.39
N ARG A 60 8.52 7.42 0.82
CA ARG A 60 7.08 7.16 0.68
C ARG A 60 6.36 7.21 2.02
N GLU A 61 6.90 6.56 3.06
CA GLU A 61 6.34 6.61 4.42
C GLU A 61 6.31 8.04 4.97
N ARG A 62 7.35 8.85 4.72
CA ARG A 62 7.39 10.26 5.13
C ARG A 62 6.34 11.10 4.42
N ARG A 63 6.21 10.97 3.10
CA ARG A 63 5.19 11.68 2.31
C ARG A 63 3.79 11.28 2.75
N HIS A 64 3.54 9.98 2.88
CA HIS A 64 2.28 9.46 3.39
C HIS A 64 1.94 10.03 4.77
N SER A 65 2.90 10.12 5.69
CA SER A 65 2.67 10.69 7.03
C SER A 65 2.32 12.18 7.02
N SER A 66 2.55 12.89 5.91
CA SER A 66 2.17 14.29 5.73
C SER A 66 0.79 14.48 5.07
N LEU A 67 0.15 13.39 4.63
CA LEU A 67 -1.20 13.43 4.06
C LEU A 67 -2.24 13.58 5.19
N ASP A 68 -3.26 14.39 4.94
CA ASP A 68 -4.44 14.53 5.81
C ASP A 68 -5.45 13.41 5.49
N LEU A 69 -5.10 12.18 5.87
CA LEU A 69 -5.94 11.01 5.59
C LEU A 69 -7.15 10.94 6.50
N ARG A 70 -8.30 10.61 5.92
CA ARG A 70 -9.59 10.59 6.62
C ARG A 70 -10.25 9.22 6.50
N GLU A 71 -10.86 8.79 7.60
CA GLU A 71 -11.76 7.65 7.57
C GLU A 71 -13.08 8.03 6.90
N LEU A 72 -13.60 7.12 6.08
CA LEU A 72 -14.93 7.28 5.48
C LEU A 72 -16.01 7.10 6.56
N THR A 73 -17.01 7.98 6.56
CA THR A 73 -18.17 7.80 7.43
C THR A 73 -18.97 6.56 7.02
N PRO A 74 -19.74 5.93 7.93
CA PRO A 74 -20.59 4.78 7.60
C PRO A 74 -21.54 5.07 6.44
N GLU A 75 -22.07 6.29 6.35
CA GLU A 75 -22.97 6.74 5.28
C GLU A 75 -22.24 6.75 3.93
N ARG A 76 -21.03 7.35 3.87
CA ARG A 76 -20.23 7.37 2.64
C ARG A 76 -19.81 5.97 2.21
N LYS A 77 -19.45 5.08 3.15
CA LYS A 77 -19.18 3.67 2.86
C LYS A 77 -20.38 2.97 2.21
N LYS A 78 -21.60 3.25 2.70
CA LYS A 78 -22.84 2.68 2.15
C LYS A 78 -23.13 3.21 0.75
N GLU A 79 -22.91 4.49 0.51
CA GLU A 79 -23.07 5.11 -0.82
C GLU A 79 -22.08 4.50 -1.82
N PHE A 80 -20.79 4.42 -1.48
CA PHE A 80 -19.80 3.79 -2.34
C PHE A 80 -20.08 2.31 -2.60
N ALA A 81 -20.62 1.58 -1.62
CA ALA A 81 -21.03 0.19 -1.84
C ALA A 81 -22.19 0.07 -2.84
N ALA A 82 -23.13 1.03 -2.85
CA ALA A 82 -24.20 1.09 -3.83
C ALA A 82 -23.65 1.46 -5.22
N ASP A 83 -22.74 2.43 -5.31
CA ASP A 83 -22.06 2.80 -6.56
C ASP A 83 -21.31 1.60 -7.15
N TRP A 84 -20.59 0.85 -6.31
CA TRP A 84 -19.91 -0.38 -6.72
C TRP A 84 -20.88 -1.42 -7.26
N ALA A 85 -22.04 -1.62 -6.62
CA ALA A 85 -23.06 -2.53 -7.11
C ALA A 85 -23.58 -2.12 -8.50
N SER A 86 -23.80 -0.82 -8.72
CA SER A 86 -24.21 -0.30 -10.04
C SER A 86 -23.15 -0.53 -11.13
N VAL A 87 -21.86 -0.41 -10.81
CA VAL A 87 -20.77 -0.77 -11.73
C VAL A 87 -20.84 -2.24 -12.13
N GLN A 88 -21.08 -3.14 -11.16
CA GLN A 88 -21.20 -4.57 -11.44
C GLN A 88 -22.40 -4.93 -12.30
N GLU A 89 -23.54 -4.26 -12.11
CA GLU A 89 -24.72 -4.44 -12.95
C GLU A 89 -24.45 -4.00 -14.39
N ARG A 90 -23.84 -2.84 -14.59
CA ARG A 90 -23.47 -2.33 -15.93
C ARG A 90 -22.50 -3.25 -16.66
N PHE A 91 -21.60 -3.92 -15.93
CA PHE A 91 -20.63 -4.83 -16.54
C PHE A 91 -21.27 -5.94 -17.39
N VAL A 92 -22.51 -6.34 -17.09
CA VAL A 92 -23.22 -7.37 -17.87
C VAL A 92 -23.53 -6.89 -19.29
N ASP A 93 -23.93 -5.63 -19.42
CA ASP A 93 -24.37 -5.03 -20.68
C ASP A 93 -23.23 -4.29 -21.40
N ASP A 94 -22.38 -3.59 -20.64
CA ASP A 94 -21.22 -2.84 -21.11
C ASP A 94 -19.98 -3.06 -20.21
N PRO A 95 -19.18 -4.10 -20.49
CA PRO A 95 -17.96 -4.38 -19.73
C PRO A 95 -16.91 -3.27 -19.78
N ALA A 96 -16.87 -2.53 -20.89
CA ALA A 96 -15.86 -1.52 -21.17
C ALA A 96 -16.08 -0.26 -20.32
N ASP A 97 -17.31 0.24 -20.33
CA ASP A 97 -17.71 1.38 -19.53
C ASP A 97 -17.67 1.04 -18.04
N ALA A 98 -18.08 -0.18 -17.65
CA ALA A 98 -18.01 -0.61 -16.25
C ALA A 98 -16.57 -0.63 -15.69
N VAL A 99 -15.57 -1.06 -16.46
CA VAL A 99 -14.16 -1.02 -16.00
C VAL A 99 -13.69 0.43 -15.84
N THR A 100 -14.07 1.31 -16.75
CA THR A 100 -13.73 2.74 -16.67
C THR A 100 -14.40 3.40 -15.46
N GLU A 101 -15.64 3.03 -15.15
CA GLU A 101 -16.33 3.51 -13.96
C GLU A 101 -15.76 2.94 -12.66
N ALA A 102 -15.31 1.69 -12.65
CA ALA A 102 -14.61 1.11 -11.51
C ALA A 102 -13.33 1.89 -11.17
N ASP A 103 -12.53 2.24 -12.17
CA ASP A 103 -11.33 3.07 -12.01
C ASP A 103 -11.65 4.45 -11.43
N ARG A 104 -12.69 5.11 -11.97
CA ARG A 104 -13.17 6.40 -11.46
C ARG A 104 -13.70 6.32 -10.04
N LEU A 105 -14.45 5.26 -9.71
CA LEU A 105 -15.00 5.06 -8.37
C LEU A 105 -13.86 4.86 -7.36
N VAL A 106 -12.89 4.01 -7.67
CA VAL A 106 -11.71 3.80 -6.85
C VAL A 106 -10.94 5.11 -6.64
N THR A 107 -10.73 5.90 -7.71
CA THR A 107 -10.10 7.22 -7.62
C THR A 107 -10.91 8.20 -6.76
N THR A 108 -12.23 8.15 -6.83
CA THR A 108 -13.12 8.99 -6.00
C THR A 108 -13.01 8.62 -4.53
N VAL A 109 -12.95 7.32 -4.21
CA VAL A 109 -12.73 6.84 -2.84
C VAL A 109 -11.35 7.28 -2.32
N MET A 110 -10.32 7.21 -3.15
CA MET A 110 -8.98 7.71 -2.79
C MET A 110 -9.00 9.20 -2.43
N ALA A 111 -9.62 10.03 -3.28
CA ALA A 111 -9.73 11.46 -3.05
C ALA A 111 -10.50 11.79 -1.75
N GLU A 112 -11.62 11.09 -1.50
CA GLU A 112 -12.40 11.26 -0.27
C GLU A 112 -11.59 10.90 0.99
N ARG A 113 -10.71 9.90 0.88
CA ARG A 113 -9.77 9.53 1.95
C ARG A 113 -8.59 10.49 2.09
N GLY A 114 -8.42 11.45 1.20
CA GLY A 114 -7.34 12.46 1.23
C GLY A 114 -6.07 12.05 0.47
N TYR A 115 -6.11 11.01 -0.36
CA TYR A 115 -4.98 10.66 -1.22
C TYR A 115 -4.90 11.59 -2.43
N PRO A 116 -3.69 11.97 -2.89
CA PRO A 116 -3.50 12.63 -4.18
C PRO A 116 -3.93 11.72 -5.33
N THR A 117 -4.65 12.26 -6.32
CA THR A 117 -5.22 11.48 -7.43
C THR A 117 -4.78 11.93 -8.82
N GLU A 118 -3.75 12.79 -8.91
CA GLU A 118 -3.34 13.40 -10.18
C GLU A 118 -2.50 12.47 -11.06
N ASP A 119 -1.69 11.60 -10.44
CA ASP A 119 -0.73 10.75 -11.13
C ASP A 119 -0.79 9.30 -10.59
N PHE A 120 -0.85 8.33 -11.50
CA PHE A 120 -1.00 6.91 -11.14
C PHE A 120 0.21 6.36 -10.38
N ASP A 121 1.42 6.71 -10.80
CA ASP A 121 2.64 6.24 -10.14
C ASP A 121 2.73 6.82 -8.71
N GLN A 122 2.32 8.08 -8.54
CA GLN A 122 2.21 8.72 -7.24
C GLN A 122 1.14 8.07 -6.36
N GLN A 123 -0.06 7.77 -6.90
CA GLN A 123 -1.11 7.05 -6.19
C GLN A 123 -0.61 5.70 -5.69
N VAL A 124 0.04 4.92 -6.56
CA VAL A 124 0.65 3.63 -6.20
C VAL A 124 1.70 3.80 -5.10
N ALA A 125 2.54 4.83 -5.19
CA ALA A 125 3.56 5.09 -4.18
C ALA A 125 2.95 5.43 -2.81
N ASP A 126 1.92 6.28 -2.76
CA ASP A 126 1.30 6.68 -1.50
C ASP A 126 0.48 5.54 -0.88
N LEU A 127 -0.31 4.83 -1.69
CA LEU A 127 -1.07 3.65 -1.23
C LEU A 127 -0.17 2.50 -0.75
N SER A 128 1.09 2.42 -1.19
CA SER A 128 1.99 1.32 -0.81
C SER A 128 2.30 1.24 0.68
N VAL A 129 1.98 2.28 1.45
CA VAL A 129 2.22 2.33 2.89
C VAL A 129 1.12 1.59 3.69
N GLU A 130 -0.15 1.77 3.34
CA GLU A 130 -1.29 1.18 4.06
C GLU A 130 -2.00 0.07 3.28
N HIS A 131 -1.90 0.08 1.95
CA HIS A 131 -2.67 -0.75 1.03
C HIS A 131 -1.75 -1.67 0.19
N ALA A 132 -0.57 -2.00 0.71
CA ALA A 132 0.46 -2.74 -0.01
C ALA A 132 -0.01 -4.11 -0.56
N SER A 133 -0.90 -4.80 0.15
CA SER A 133 -1.41 -6.11 -0.25
C SER A 133 -2.31 -6.06 -1.48
N THR A 134 -2.96 -4.92 -1.75
CA THR A 134 -3.93 -4.77 -2.85
C THR A 134 -3.34 -4.02 -4.05
N LEU A 135 -2.14 -3.46 -3.93
CA LEU A 135 -1.48 -2.72 -5.01
C LEU A 135 -1.14 -3.55 -6.25
N GLY A 136 -0.87 -4.84 -6.09
CA GLY A 136 -0.72 -5.74 -7.24
C GLY A 136 -1.98 -5.71 -8.10
N HIS A 137 -3.14 -5.90 -7.47
CA HIS A 137 -4.44 -5.82 -8.13
C HIS A 137 -4.67 -4.46 -8.78
N TYR A 138 -4.35 -3.37 -8.08
CA TYR A 138 -4.53 -2.04 -8.66
C TYR A 138 -3.73 -1.82 -9.94
N ARG A 139 -2.45 -2.23 -9.96
CA ARG A 139 -1.61 -2.15 -11.16
C ARG A 139 -2.12 -3.01 -12.30
N ASP A 140 -2.57 -4.23 -11.99
CA ASP A 140 -3.09 -5.15 -13.00
C ASP A 140 -4.39 -4.61 -13.62
N ALA A 141 -5.29 -4.09 -12.79
CA ALA A 141 -6.56 -3.48 -13.23
C ALA A 141 -6.33 -2.25 -14.11
N HIS A 142 -5.48 -1.32 -13.65
CA HIS A 142 -5.17 -0.10 -14.39
C HIS A 142 -4.46 -0.42 -15.71
N GLY A 143 -3.56 -1.41 -15.72
CA GLY A 143 -2.92 -1.89 -16.94
C GLY A 143 -3.92 -2.42 -17.97
N VAL A 144 -4.98 -3.11 -17.54
CA VAL A 144 -6.08 -3.52 -18.43
C VAL A 144 -6.89 -2.31 -18.91
N ALA A 145 -7.24 -1.36 -18.02
CA ALA A 145 -7.99 -0.16 -18.40
C ALA A 145 -7.24 0.66 -19.46
N VAL A 146 -5.92 0.83 -19.32
CA VAL A 146 -5.05 1.50 -20.30
C VAL A 146 -4.99 0.72 -21.62
N LYS A 147 -4.84 -0.61 -21.59
CA LYS A 147 -4.89 -1.44 -22.81
C LYS A 147 -6.24 -1.33 -23.51
N HIS A 148 -7.33 -1.30 -22.75
CA HIS A 148 -8.68 -1.16 -23.27
C HIS A 148 -8.88 0.19 -23.96
N ALA A 149 -8.42 1.29 -23.36
CA ALA A 149 -8.46 2.62 -23.98
C ALA A 149 -7.73 2.66 -25.34
N ASN A 150 -6.76 1.76 -25.55
CA ASN A 150 -6.03 1.59 -26.81
C ASN A 150 -6.64 0.52 -27.75
N GLY A 151 -7.80 -0.06 -27.41
CA GLY A 151 -8.50 -1.09 -28.19
C GLY A 151 -7.83 -2.48 -28.15
N GLN A 152 -6.99 -2.75 -27.14
CA GLN A 152 -6.14 -3.95 -27.07
C GLN A 152 -6.52 -4.94 -25.98
N ALA A 153 -7.54 -4.66 -25.17
CA ALA A 153 -7.99 -5.56 -24.11
C ALA A 153 -9.11 -6.49 -24.59
N SER A 154 -9.07 -7.75 -24.18
CA SER A 154 -10.18 -8.69 -24.38
C SER A 154 -11.27 -8.51 -23.31
N THR A 155 -12.48 -9.01 -23.57
CA THR A 155 -13.57 -9.00 -22.58
C THR A 155 -13.25 -9.81 -21.32
N GLU A 156 -12.40 -10.84 -21.44
CA GLU A 156 -11.93 -11.59 -20.28
C GLU A 156 -10.94 -10.77 -19.43
N ASP A 157 -10.07 -9.97 -20.06
CA ASP A 157 -9.22 -9.02 -19.34
C ASP A 157 -10.08 -8.03 -18.54
N LEU A 158 -11.16 -7.52 -19.14
CA LEU A 158 -12.10 -6.61 -18.46
C LEU A 158 -12.76 -7.27 -17.25
N ARG A 159 -13.14 -8.55 -17.35
CA ARG A 159 -13.66 -9.33 -16.21
C ARG A 159 -12.63 -9.39 -15.08
N THR A 160 -11.39 -9.71 -15.41
CA THR A 160 -10.29 -9.77 -14.44
C THR A 160 -10.03 -8.41 -13.80
N ALA A 161 -10.08 -7.32 -14.57
CA ALA A 161 -9.89 -5.95 -14.08
C ALA A 161 -10.94 -5.56 -13.02
N ILE A 162 -12.22 -5.90 -13.21
CA ILE A 162 -13.27 -5.63 -12.20
C ILE A 162 -12.97 -6.32 -10.87
N VAL A 163 -12.51 -7.58 -10.90
CA VAL A 163 -12.14 -8.32 -9.69
C VAL A 163 -10.97 -7.63 -8.98
N HIS A 164 -9.99 -7.17 -9.74
CA HIS A 164 -8.83 -6.47 -9.20
C HIS A 164 -9.18 -5.10 -8.61
N TYR A 165 -10.00 -4.28 -9.30
CA TYR A 165 -10.51 -3.03 -8.75
C TYR A 165 -11.33 -3.27 -7.47
N ARG A 166 -12.12 -4.36 -7.41
CA ARG A 166 -12.89 -4.71 -6.21
C ARG A 166 -12.00 -4.91 -5.00
N ALA A 167 -10.87 -5.59 -5.17
CA ALA A 167 -9.95 -5.88 -4.08
C ALA A 167 -9.43 -4.59 -3.44
N LEU A 168 -8.99 -3.63 -4.25
CA LEU A 168 -8.55 -2.32 -3.76
C LEU A 168 -9.72 -1.49 -3.21
N PHE A 169 -10.87 -1.50 -3.88
CA PHE A 169 -12.07 -0.78 -3.42
C PHE A 169 -12.48 -1.21 -2.00
N LEU A 170 -12.53 -2.51 -1.74
CA LEU A 170 -12.87 -3.04 -0.41
C LEU A 170 -11.83 -2.65 0.65
N ASP A 171 -10.55 -2.65 0.29
CA ASP A 171 -9.47 -2.25 1.20
C ASP A 171 -9.53 -0.75 1.54
N LEU A 172 -9.75 0.10 0.55
CA LEU A 172 -9.95 1.54 0.73
C LEU A 172 -11.21 1.86 1.55
N THR A 173 -12.32 1.14 1.33
CA THR A 173 -13.59 1.44 2.01
C THR A 173 -13.67 0.90 3.42
N ASN A 174 -13.11 -0.29 3.67
CA ASN A 174 -13.11 -0.86 5.01
C ASN A 174 -12.01 -0.22 5.88
N GLY A 175 -10.95 0.30 5.26
CA GLY A 175 -9.73 0.69 5.97
C GLY A 175 -9.04 -0.54 6.56
N HIS A 176 -7.75 -0.43 6.85
CA HIS A 176 -7.13 -1.38 7.75
C HIS A 176 -7.84 -1.23 9.10
N THR A 177 -8.77 -2.13 9.41
CA THR A 177 -9.29 -2.27 10.77
C THR A 177 -8.07 -2.60 11.62
N GLU A 178 -7.43 -1.59 12.21
CA GLU A 178 -6.61 -1.83 13.38
C GLU A 178 -7.54 -2.53 14.35
N HIS A 179 -7.23 -3.80 14.59
CA HIS A 179 -7.71 -4.55 15.72
C HIS A 179 -7.49 -3.68 16.95
N LYS A 180 -8.52 -2.95 17.38
CA LYS A 180 -8.58 -2.32 18.69
C LYS A 180 -8.52 -3.47 19.68
N LYS A 181 -7.30 -3.86 20.06
CA LYS A 181 -7.04 -4.76 21.17
C LYS A 181 -7.74 -4.14 22.38
N ASP A 182 -8.77 -4.82 22.84
CA ASP A 182 -9.18 -4.96 24.23
C ASP A 182 -8.48 -4.00 25.20
N THR A 183 -9.05 -2.82 25.39
CA THR A 183 -8.99 -2.19 26.71
C THR A 183 -10.29 -2.55 27.40
N VAL A 184 -10.30 -3.73 28.01
CA VAL A 184 -11.21 -4.07 29.09
C VAL A 184 -10.98 -3.02 30.19
N SER A 185 -12.07 -2.39 30.63
CA SER A 185 -12.18 -1.75 31.95
C SER A 185 -13.48 -2.22 32.57
#